data_AF-A0A6A5YTV3-F1
#
_entry.id   AF-A0A6A5YTV3-F1
#
_cell.length_a   1.000
_cell.length_b   1.000
_cell.length_c   1.000
_cell.angle_alpha   90.00
_cell.angle_beta   90.00
_cell.angle_gamma   90.00
#
_symmetry.space_group_name_H-M   'P 1'
#
loop_
_entity.id
_entity.type
_entity.pdbx_description
1 polymer ?
#
loop_
_entity_poly.entity_id
_entity_poly.type
_entity_poly.pdbx_seq_one_letter_code
_entity_poly.pdbx_strand_id
1 'polypeptide(L)'
;MTKRRIVPFVALTVVLLVFFLYQSTTVRDTVRQLPQHVGLGDHLQDEEPLDNAGGELSGGKPKDPDYKEWNPRPDFKKGSRLEPGHNYTSTLIIAKTKDEDVDWMQRELPDQDTALWVADDPTAPLHSPKNKGHEVMTYLSWIIDNYDTLPDVSIFMHAHQYTWHNDDILGNNAAQMIKRLSRQRVWREGFVNMRCSWFPGCPDWMHPGETTENVYKQEEVLLAKSWSELFPLDPVPSVLAQPCCAQFALSRERIQAKPHAQYVWYREWLFSTKLPDFLSGRIWEYVWQFVFTGENVVCPSEHVCFCDQYGACFGGQDEFHKFIERKNELSDRERDLREWEDKGKAIQEAKEEGRLNEAEQLEKPEPGKDKEFKKEIERLRPIVDTLKSEAFKRGDDPKNRAKEAGREWHDGDDF
;
A
#
# COMPACT_ATOMS: atom_id res chain seq x y z
N MET A 1 4.11 38.94 54.38
CA MET A 1 5.49 39.08 53.84
C MET A 1 6.15 37.73 54.08
N THR A 2 6.60 36.88 53.15
CA THR A 2 7.55 37.07 52.03
C THR A 2 7.59 35.75 51.23
N LYS A 3 6.69 35.52 50.26
CA LYS A 3 6.85 34.44 49.25
C LYS A 3 7.17 34.96 47.85
N ARG A 4 6.75 36.19 47.53
CA ARG A 4 7.02 36.85 46.24
C ARG A 4 8.45 37.40 46.05
N ARG A 5 9.27 37.45 47.10
CA ARG A 5 10.66 37.94 47.02
C ARG A 5 11.72 36.85 46.89
N ILE A 6 11.35 35.57 47.04
CA ILE A 6 12.31 34.45 47.02
C ILE A 6 12.48 33.87 45.60
N VAL A 7 11.42 33.88 44.80
CA VAL A 7 11.41 33.35 43.42
C VAL A 7 12.51 33.94 42.52
N PRO A 8 12.74 35.28 42.45
CA PRO A 8 13.78 35.82 41.58
C PRO A 8 15.20 35.47 42.07
N PHE A 9 15.41 35.32 43.38
CA PHE A 9 16.70 34.88 43.92
C PHE A 9 16.98 33.41 43.62
N VAL A 10 15.98 32.54 43.74
CA VAL A 10 16.10 31.12 43.38
C VAL A 10 16.40 30.96 41.90
N ALA A 11 15.68 31.69 41.04
CA ALA A 11 15.94 31.68 39.60
C ALA A 11 17.35 32.17 39.26
N LEU A 12 17.82 33.25 39.89
CA LEU A 12 19.19 33.76 39.71
C LEU A 12 20.23 32.73 40.18
N THR A 13 20.02 32.08 41.32
CA THR A 13 20.94 31.02 41.79
C THR A 13 20.97 29.81 40.87
N VAL A 14 19.82 29.39 40.31
CA VAL A 14 19.79 28.27 39.34
C VAL A 14 20.54 28.64 38.07
N VAL A 15 20.33 29.84 37.53
CA VAL A 15 21.03 30.32 36.33
C VAL A 15 22.54 30.41 36.56
N LEU A 16 22.97 30.94 37.71
CA LEU A 16 24.39 31.02 38.06
C LEU A 16 25.01 29.64 38.27
N LEU A 17 24.27 28.68 38.84
CA LEU A 17 24.73 27.31 39.07
C LEU A 17 24.84 26.55 37.74
N VAL A 18 23.88 26.73 36.82
CA VAL A 18 23.96 26.19 35.45
C VAL A 18 25.13 26.80 34.67
N PHE A 19 25.35 28.11 34.78
CA PHE A 19 26.48 28.77 34.12
C PHE A 19 27.82 28.32 34.70
N PHE A 20 27.90 28.14 36.02
CA PHE A 20 29.10 27.62 36.68
C PHE A 20 29.38 26.15 36.32
N LEU A 21 28.35 25.32 36.23
CA LEU A 21 28.47 23.95 35.72
C LEU A 21 28.93 23.93 34.27
N TYR A 22 28.37 24.79 33.40
CA TYR A 22 28.76 24.90 31.99
C TYR A 22 30.19 25.40 31.79
N GLN A 23 30.68 26.29 32.66
CA GLN A 23 32.06 26.78 32.63
C GLN A 23 33.04 25.86 33.38
N SER A 24 32.54 24.91 34.19
CA SER A 24 33.41 23.93 34.85
C SER A 24 34.03 23.00 33.81
N THR A 25 35.35 22.90 33.85
CA THR A 25 36.13 22.06 32.94
C THR A 25 35.68 20.60 33.00
N THR A 26 35.27 20.13 34.17
CA THR A 26 34.76 18.77 34.40
C THR A 26 33.52 18.43 33.58
N VAL A 27 32.52 19.32 33.51
CA VAL A 27 31.30 19.09 32.70
C VAL A 27 31.63 19.21 31.21
N ARG A 28 32.50 20.14 30.83
CA ARG A 28 32.95 20.31 29.44
C ARG A 28 33.73 19.09 28.93
N ASP A 29 34.57 18.51 29.77
CA ASP A 29 35.33 17.30 29.47
C ASP A 29 34.43 16.05 29.48
N THR A 30 33.43 15.99 30.38
CA THR A 30 32.41 14.92 30.37
C THR A 30 31.54 14.98 29.11
N VAL A 31 31.14 16.17 28.65
CA VAL A 31 30.41 16.35 27.39
C VAL A 31 31.27 16.02 26.17
N ARG A 32 32.58 16.26 26.23
CA ARG A 32 33.53 15.83 25.19
C ARG A 32 33.82 14.32 25.20
N GLN A 33 33.62 13.67 26.35
CA GLN A 33 33.78 12.22 26.52
C GLN A 33 32.48 11.44 26.32
N LEU A 34 31.32 12.12 26.16
CA LEU A 34 30.10 11.47 25.68
C LEU A 34 30.36 10.99 24.25
N PRO A 35 30.19 9.70 23.94
CA PRO A 35 30.34 9.20 22.57
C PRO A 35 29.36 9.94 21.66
N GLN A 36 29.87 10.71 20.68
CA GLN A 36 29.06 11.16 19.56
C GLN A 36 28.79 9.96 18.65
N HIS A 37 27.96 9.03 19.10
CA HIS A 37 27.38 8.00 18.23
C HIS A 37 25.92 8.34 17.97
N VAL A 38 25.73 9.47 17.29
CA VAL A 38 24.55 9.76 16.49
C VAL A 38 25.11 10.03 15.10
N GLY A 39 24.98 9.04 14.22
CA GLY A 39 25.56 9.06 12.88
C GLY A 39 25.02 10.21 12.05
N LEU A 40 25.92 11.12 11.67
CA LEU A 40 25.85 11.86 10.43
C LEU A 40 27.01 11.32 9.61
N GLY A 41 26.70 10.59 8.56
CA GLY A 41 27.66 9.86 7.76
C GLY A 41 28.70 10.78 7.15
N ASP A 42 29.96 10.41 7.32
CA ASP A 42 31.04 10.71 6.40
C ASP A 42 31.81 9.41 6.20
N HIS A 43 31.47 8.67 5.14
CA HIS A 43 32.39 7.69 4.58
C HIS A 43 33.53 8.47 3.92
N LEU A 44 34.56 8.78 4.69
CA LEU A 44 35.85 9.14 4.12
C LEU A 44 36.39 7.90 3.41
N GLN A 45 36.68 8.11 2.13
CA GLN A 45 37.18 7.13 1.17
C GLN A 45 38.39 6.38 1.71
N ASP A 46 38.49 5.11 1.33
CA ASP A 46 39.68 4.29 1.49
C ASP A 46 40.90 4.98 0.83
N GLU A 47 41.76 5.60 1.65
CA GLU A 47 43.14 5.88 1.25
C GLU A 47 44.06 4.87 1.94
N GLU A 48 44.87 4.18 1.11
CA GLU A 48 45.82 3.16 1.51
C GLU A 48 46.83 3.67 2.56
N PRO A 49 47.30 2.81 3.49
CA PRO A 49 48.29 3.23 4.46
C PRO A 49 49.69 3.23 3.84
N LEU A 50 50.30 4.41 3.79
CA LEU A 50 51.75 4.59 3.64
C LEU A 50 52.49 3.98 4.84
N ASP A 51 53.34 3.00 4.55
CA ASP A 51 54.35 2.48 5.47
C ASP A 51 55.36 3.57 5.85
N ASN A 52 55.50 3.87 7.15
CA ASN A 52 56.75 3.62 7.89
C ASN A 52 56.78 4.22 9.32
N ALA A 53 57.41 3.42 10.19
CA ALA A 53 58.21 3.78 11.38
C ALA A 53 57.51 4.08 12.73
N GLY A 54 57.54 3.07 13.60
CA GLY A 54 58.12 3.20 14.94
C GLY A 54 57.15 3.31 16.12
N GLY A 55 57.00 2.21 16.88
CA GLY A 55 56.51 2.24 18.26
C GLY A 55 55.53 1.11 18.59
N GLU A 56 56.02 0.06 19.23
CA GLU A 56 55.19 -0.97 19.87
C GLU A 56 54.34 -0.35 20.98
N LEU A 57 53.02 -0.30 20.76
CA LEU A 57 52.01 -0.26 21.81
C LEU A 57 50.97 -1.33 21.46
N SER A 58 51.06 -2.46 22.17
CA SER A 58 50.05 -3.52 22.18
C SER A 58 48.73 -2.97 22.72
N GLY A 59 47.92 -2.42 21.83
CA GLY A 59 46.52 -2.08 22.07
C GLY A 59 45.78 -2.31 20.77
N GLY A 60 45.31 -3.53 20.54
CA GLY A 60 44.43 -3.81 19.42
C GLY A 60 43.27 -2.82 19.48
N LYS A 61 43.14 -1.95 18.48
CA LYS A 61 41.91 -1.15 18.31
C LYS A 61 40.75 -2.14 18.40
N PRO A 62 39.71 -1.88 19.22
CA PRO A 62 38.51 -2.69 19.18
C PRO A 62 38.07 -2.73 17.72
N LYS A 63 38.16 -3.90 17.08
CA LYS A 63 37.45 -4.10 15.83
C LYS A 63 35.98 -3.98 16.23
N ASP A 64 35.30 -3.00 15.65
CA ASP A 64 33.86 -2.94 15.77
C ASP A 64 33.30 -4.33 15.44
N PRO A 65 32.38 -4.85 16.28
CA PRO A 65 31.75 -6.13 15.98
C PRO A 65 31.18 -6.09 14.56
N ASP A 66 31.29 -7.21 13.85
CA ASP A 66 30.73 -7.33 12.52
C ASP A 66 29.20 -7.21 12.62
N TYR A 67 28.69 -6.00 12.37
CA TYR A 67 27.27 -5.67 12.47
C TYR A 67 26.44 -6.26 11.33
N LYS A 68 27.06 -7.01 10.41
CA LYS A 68 26.39 -7.60 9.24
C LYS A 68 25.24 -8.55 9.61
N GLU A 69 25.26 -9.11 10.82
CA GLU A 69 24.21 -10.02 11.32
C GLU A 69 23.22 -9.37 12.32
N TRP A 70 23.34 -8.07 12.62
CA TRP A 70 22.51 -7.41 13.65
C TRP A 70 21.09 -7.08 13.18
N ASN A 71 20.84 -7.11 11.86
CA ASN A 71 19.53 -6.98 11.25
C ASN A 71 19.23 -8.21 10.35
N PRO A 72 18.89 -9.38 10.91
CA PRO A 72 18.53 -10.53 10.10
C PRO A 72 17.28 -10.17 9.28
N ARG A 73 17.47 -10.02 7.96
CA ARG A 73 16.37 -9.70 7.06
C ARG A 73 15.45 -10.90 6.94
N PRO A 74 14.12 -10.69 6.98
CA PRO A 74 13.17 -11.75 6.65
C PRO A 74 13.51 -12.36 5.29
N ASP A 75 13.54 -13.69 5.25
CA ASP A 75 13.84 -14.43 4.04
C ASP A 75 12.55 -14.65 3.25
N PHE A 76 12.27 -13.72 2.33
CA PHE A 76 11.06 -13.66 1.53
C PHE A 76 11.06 -14.65 0.36
N LYS A 77 11.14 -15.94 0.66
CA LYS A 77 11.09 -17.01 -0.33
C LYS A 77 9.70 -17.16 -0.97
N LYS A 78 9.69 -17.75 -2.16
CA LYS A 78 8.46 -18.26 -2.78
C LYS A 78 7.82 -19.31 -1.89
N GLY A 79 6.49 -19.41 -1.95
CA GLY A 79 5.73 -20.36 -1.15
C GLY A 79 6.19 -21.80 -1.38
N SER A 80 6.12 -22.60 -0.32
CA SER A 80 6.46 -24.02 -0.38
C SER A 80 5.55 -24.79 -1.34
N ARG A 81 6.03 -25.94 -1.82
CA ARG A 81 5.24 -26.78 -2.72
C ARG A 81 4.17 -27.51 -1.92
N LEU A 82 2.91 -27.32 -2.32
CA LEU A 82 1.77 -28.11 -1.83
C LEU A 82 1.44 -29.21 -2.85
N GLU A 83 0.68 -30.20 -2.40
CA GLU A 83 0.21 -31.29 -3.25
C GLU A 83 -0.79 -30.78 -4.32
N PRO A 84 -0.80 -31.37 -5.53
CA PRO A 84 -1.79 -31.01 -6.55
C PRO A 84 -3.23 -31.19 -6.03
N GLY A 85 -4.09 -30.21 -6.29
CA GLY A 85 -5.48 -30.22 -5.81
C GLY A 85 -5.64 -29.89 -4.32
N HIS A 86 -4.62 -29.32 -3.66
CA HIS A 86 -4.73 -28.80 -2.30
C HIS A 86 -5.87 -27.78 -2.22
N ASN A 87 -6.77 -27.97 -1.26
CA ASN A 87 -7.86 -27.04 -1.02
C ASN A 87 -7.38 -25.90 -0.12
N TYR A 88 -7.01 -24.77 -0.72
CA TYR A 88 -6.52 -23.61 -0.01
C TYR A 88 -7.59 -23.01 0.90
N THR A 89 -7.36 -23.08 2.22
CA THR A 89 -8.16 -22.35 3.18
C THR A 89 -7.95 -20.86 2.99
N SER A 90 -9.02 -20.07 3.08
CA SER A 90 -8.90 -18.62 2.96
C SER A 90 -9.86 -17.87 3.86
N THR A 91 -9.41 -16.73 4.39
CA THR A 91 -10.24 -15.80 5.15
C THR A 91 -10.20 -14.43 4.49
N LEU A 92 -11.36 -13.81 4.35
CA LEU A 92 -11.54 -12.45 3.87
C LEU A 92 -11.65 -11.50 5.08
N ILE A 93 -10.64 -10.67 5.26
CA ILE A 93 -10.53 -9.68 6.33
C ILE A 93 -11.02 -8.35 5.78
N ILE A 94 -12.11 -7.85 6.36
CA ILE A 94 -12.72 -6.59 5.96
C ILE A 94 -12.59 -5.58 7.08
N ALA A 95 -11.96 -4.45 6.76
CA ALA A 95 -12.07 -3.24 7.57
C ALA A 95 -13.32 -2.47 7.14
N LYS A 96 -14.23 -2.23 8.09
CA LYS A 96 -15.44 -1.44 7.88
C LYS A 96 -15.66 -0.47 9.04
N THR A 97 -16.46 0.55 8.78
CA THR A 97 -17.15 1.37 9.76
C THR A 97 -18.52 0.76 10.07
N LYS A 98 -19.19 1.26 11.10
CA LYS A 98 -20.53 0.79 11.49
C LYS A 98 -21.55 0.94 10.37
N ASP A 99 -21.48 2.05 9.63
CA ASP A 99 -22.47 2.44 8.62
C ASP A 99 -22.26 1.80 7.25
N GLU A 100 -21.11 1.17 7.00
CA GLU A 100 -20.85 0.46 5.75
C GLU A 100 -21.64 -0.86 5.67
N ASP A 101 -22.34 -1.04 4.55
CA ASP A 101 -23.09 -2.25 4.21
C ASP A 101 -22.17 -3.34 3.64
N VAL A 102 -22.23 -4.52 4.23
CA VAL A 102 -21.45 -5.71 3.86
C VAL A 102 -22.33 -6.92 3.55
N ASP A 103 -23.66 -6.75 3.47
CA ASP A 103 -24.62 -7.83 3.21
C ASP A 103 -24.38 -8.51 1.86
N TRP A 104 -23.74 -7.81 0.93
CA TRP A 104 -23.36 -8.36 -0.35
C TRP A 104 -22.42 -9.57 -0.23
N MET A 105 -21.59 -9.66 0.81
CA MET A 105 -20.67 -10.79 0.99
C MET A 105 -21.44 -12.08 1.25
N GLN A 106 -22.49 -12.05 2.07
CA GLN A 106 -23.31 -13.23 2.30
C GLN A 106 -24.05 -13.66 1.01
N ARG A 107 -24.49 -12.70 0.19
CA ARG A 107 -25.20 -12.99 -1.07
C ARG A 107 -24.27 -13.53 -2.15
N GLU A 108 -23.09 -12.95 -2.28
CA GLU A 108 -22.16 -13.23 -3.38
C GLU A 108 -21.11 -14.29 -3.04
N LEU A 109 -20.72 -14.39 -1.76
CA LEU A 109 -19.60 -15.20 -1.27
C LEU A 109 -20.03 -16.07 -0.07
N PRO A 110 -21.10 -16.88 -0.19
CA PRO A 110 -21.67 -17.61 0.95
C PRO A 110 -20.69 -18.61 1.60
N ASP A 111 -19.74 -19.13 0.84
CA ASP A 111 -18.77 -20.14 1.29
C ASP A 111 -17.41 -19.54 1.68
N GLN A 112 -17.24 -18.22 1.59
CA GLN A 112 -15.98 -17.55 1.93
C GLN A 112 -15.99 -17.19 3.42
N ASP A 113 -15.04 -17.71 4.19
CA ASP A 113 -14.86 -17.28 5.58
C ASP A 113 -14.53 -15.80 5.63
N THR A 114 -15.20 -15.06 6.53
CA THR A 114 -15.04 -13.61 6.69
C THR A 114 -14.67 -13.23 8.12
N ALA A 115 -13.81 -12.22 8.26
CA ALA A 115 -13.51 -11.53 9.50
C ALA A 115 -13.89 -10.06 9.33
N LEU A 116 -15.08 -9.69 9.79
CA LEU A 116 -15.65 -8.35 9.63
C LEU A 116 -15.31 -7.47 10.84
N TRP A 117 -14.30 -6.61 10.69
CA TRP A 117 -13.82 -5.75 11.77
C TRP A 117 -14.41 -4.35 11.68
N VAL A 118 -15.06 -3.92 12.76
CA VAL A 118 -15.66 -2.58 12.85
C VAL A 118 -14.69 -1.62 13.54
N ALA A 119 -14.16 -0.65 12.80
CA ALA A 119 -13.10 0.22 13.26
C ALA A 119 -13.57 1.27 14.30
N ASP A 120 -14.83 1.68 14.20
CA ASP A 120 -15.44 2.78 14.95
C ASP A 120 -16.50 2.33 15.98
N ASP A 121 -16.59 1.02 16.27
CA ASP A 121 -17.49 0.46 17.29
C ASP A 121 -16.74 -0.49 18.23
N PRO A 122 -16.36 -0.04 19.45
CA PRO A 122 -15.64 -0.88 20.42
C PRO A 122 -16.51 -1.99 21.04
N THR A 123 -17.82 -2.05 20.71
CA THR A 123 -18.73 -3.08 21.18
C THR A 123 -18.94 -4.19 20.16
N ALA A 124 -18.44 -4.03 18.93
CA ALA A 124 -18.54 -5.05 17.90
C ALA A 124 -17.72 -6.30 18.28
N PRO A 125 -18.13 -7.52 17.90
CA PRO A 125 -17.38 -8.74 18.23
C PRO A 125 -15.93 -8.73 17.76
N LEU A 126 -15.68 -8.20 16.55
CA LEU A 126 -14.36 -7.90 16.02
C LEU A 126 -14.27 -6.38 15.84
N HIS A 127 -13.38 -5.75 16.60
CA HIS A 127 -13.22 -4.30 16.62
C HIS A 127 -11.76 -3.91 16.78
N SER A 128 -11.39 -2.78 16.20
CA SER A 128 -10.04 -2.25 16.35
C SER A 128 -9.81 -1.71 17.77
N PRO A 129 -8.62 -1.94 18.37
CA PRO A 129 -8.31 -1.42 19.70
C PRO A 129 -8.31 0.12 19.76
N LYS A 130 -8.18 0.79 18.62
CA LYS A 130 -8.32 2.24 18.45
C LYS A 130 -8.70 2.54 17.00
N ASN A 131 -9.62 3.47 16.79
CA ASN A 131 -9.92 3.97 15.44
C ASN A 131 -8.78 4.90 14.97
N LYS A 132 -7.73 4.34 14.36
CA LYS A 132 -6.50 5.03 14.00
C LYS A 132 -5.72 4.30 12.89
N GLY A 133 -5.31 5.01 11.86
CA GLY A 133 -4.64 4.46 10.68
C GLY A 133 -5.60 3.78 9.71
N HIS A 134 -6.89 4.16 9.67
CA HIS A 134 -7.91 3.50 8.84
C HIS A 134 -7.87 1.95 8.96
N GLU A 135 -7.80 1.22 7.84
CA GLU A 135 -7.76 -0.25 7.77
C GLU A 135 -6.52 -0.88 8.41
N VAL A 136 -5.46 -0.11 8.61
CA VAL A 136 -4.16 -0.64 9.04
C VAL A 136 -4.24 -1.22 10.44
N MET A 137 -4.96 -0.55 11.36
CA MET A 137 -5.14 -1.08 12.72
C MET A 137 -5.88 -2.41 12.72
N THR A 138 -6.90 -2.53 11.87
CA THR A 138 -7.65 -3.77 11.66
C THR A 138 -6.72 -4.87 11.15
N TYR A 139 -5.97 -4.60 10.07
CA TYR A 139 -5.13 -5.61 9.43
C TYR A 139 -4.01 -6.10 10.35
N LEU A 140 -3.31 -5.17 11.03
CA LEU A 140 -2.27 -5.54 11.98
C LEU A 140 -2.84 -6.30 13.18
N SER A 141 -4.00 -5.88 13.71
CA SER A 141 -4.62 -6.58 14.85
C SER A 141 -5.06 -7.99 14.46
N TRP A 142 -5.67 -8.17 13.29
CA TRP A 142 -6.04 -9.49 12.83
C TRP A 142 -4.81 -10.40 12.65
N ILE A 143 -3.73 -9.90 12.04
CA ILE A 143 -2.48 -10.66 11.90
C ILE A 143 -1.93 -11.06 13.28
N ILE A 144 -1.88 -10.12 14.23
CA ILE A 144 -1.37 -10.35 15.59
C ILE A 144 -2.20 -11.40 16.32
N ASP A 145 -3.52 -11.33 16.22
CA ASP A 145 -4.45 -12.18 16.97
C ASP A 145 -4.57 -13.59 16.39
N ASN A 146 -4.22 -13.78 15.10
CA ASN A 146 -4.35 -15.05 14.39
C ASN A 146 -3.01 -15.66 13.94
N TYR A 147 -1.87 -15.08 14.33
CA TYR A 147 -0.54 -15.40 13.81
C TYR A 147 -0.19 -16.91 13.82
N ASP A 148 -0.61 -17.62 14.87
CA ASP A 148 -0.36 -19.05 15.04
C ASP A 148 -1.42 -19.95 14.37
N THR A 149 -2.54 -19.38 13.91
CA THR A 149 -3.71 -20.10 13.36
C THR A 149 -4.17 -19.54 12.00
N LEU A 150 -3.25 -18.92 11.25
CA LEU A 150 -3.55 -18.30 9.96
C LEU A 150 -4.12 -19.31 8.95
N PRO A 151 -5.05 -18.90 8.06
CA PRO A 151 -5.44 -19.69 6.88
C PRO A 151 -4.29 -19.78 5.89
N ASP A 152 -4.39 -20.62 4.85
CA ASP A 152 -3.37 -20.68 3.80
C ASP A 152 -3.24 -19.33 3.09
N VAL A 153 -4.38 -18.67 2.86
CA VAL A 153 -4.50 -17.35 2.21
C VAL A 153 -5.34 -16.38 3.05
N SER A 154 -4.78 -15.21 3.34
CA SER A 154 -5.48 -14.10 4.02
C SER A 154 -5.71 -12.97 3.02
N ILE A 155 -6.95 -12.54 2.83
CA ILE A 155 -7.33 -11.52 1.84
C ILE A 155 -7.79 -10.26 2.58
N PHE A 156 -7.08 -9.15 2.44
CA PHE A 156 -7.37 -7.89 3.11
C PHE A 156 -8.01 -6.91 2.13
N MET A 157 -9.24 -6.46 2.40
CA MET A 157 -10.00 -5.58 1.51
C MET A 157 -10.88 -4.56 2.26
N HIS A 158 -11.26 -3.50 1.54
CA HIS A 158 -12.29 -2.56 1.99
C HIS A 158 -13.71 -3.16 1.84
N ALA A 159 -14.68 -2.59 2.53
CA ALA A 159 -16.05 -3.11 2.61
C ALA A 159 -16.88 -3.00 1.32
N HIS A 160 -16.56 -2.05 0.45
CA HIS A 160 -17.40 -1.69 -0.71
C HIS A 160 -17.39 -2.76 -1.81
N GLN A 161 -18.57 -3.22 -2.23
CA GLN A 161 -18.69 -4.13 -3.38
C GLN A 161 -18.27 -3.46 -4.69
N TYR A 162 -18.81 -2.27 -5.00
CA TYR A 162 -18.58 -1.54 -6.25
C TYR A 162 -17.88 -0.22 -5.98
N THR A 163 -16.67 -0.04 -6.52
CA THR A 163 -15.82 1.12 -6.19
C THR A 163 -14.68 1.24 -7.19
N TRP A 164 -14.19 2.47 -7.39
CA TRP A 164 -13.17 2.82 -8.39
C TRP A 164 -11.80 2.16 -8.13
N HIS A 165 -11.52 1.78 -6.89
CA HIS A 165 -10.25 1.14 -6.52
C HIS A 165 -10.26 -0.38 -6.76
N ASN A 166 -11.36 -0.95 -7.23
CA ASN A 166 -11.42 -2.32 -7.74
C ASN A 166 -11.18 -2.31 -9.25
N ASP A 167 -10.52 -3.32 -9.80
CA ASP A 167 -10.20 -3.32 -11.24
C ASP A 167 -11.46 -3.39 -12.12
N ASP A 168 -11.51 -2.54 -13.14
CA ASP A 168 -12.64 -2.41 -14.05
C ASP A 168 -12.78 -3.60 -15.02
N ILE A 169 -11.68 -4.28 -15.33
CA ILE A 169 -11.70 -5.59 -16.02
C ILE A 169 -12.52 -6.60 -15.21
N LEU A 170 -12.62 -6.45 -13.90
CA LEU A 170 -13.47 -7.28 -13.03
C LEU A 170 -14.81 -6.59 -12.69
N GLY A 171 -15.16 -5.54 -13.43
CA GLY A 171 -16.41 -4.80 -13.29
C GLY A 171 -16.45 -3.91 -12.06
N ASN A 172 -15.29 -3.47 -11.55
CA ASN A 172 -15.17 -2.72 -10.29
C ASN A 172 -15.78 -3.47 -9.09
N ASN A 173 -15.95 -4.79 -9.19
CA ASN A 173 -16.74 -5.61 -8.26
C ASN A 173 -15.83 -6.46 -7.38
N ALA A 174 -15.81 -6.19 -6.07
CA ALA A 174 -15.03 -6.91 -5.08
C ALA A 174 -15.36 -8.41 -5.08
N ALA A 175 -16.62 -8.79 -5.29
CA ALA A 175 -17.02 -10.20 -5.35
C ALA A 175 -16.33 -10.93 -6.52
N GLN A 176 -16.14 -10.27 -7.66
CA GLN A 176 -15.43 -10.86 -8.80
C GLN A 176 -13.93 -10.97 -8.53
N MET A 177 -13.33 -9.97 -7.89
CA MET A 177 -11.94 -10.04 -7.44
C MET A 177 -11.73 -11.23 -6.50
N ILE A 178 -12.59 -11.40 -5.50
CA ILE A 178 -12.48 -12.48 -4.53
C ILE A 178 -12.77 -13.85 -5.17
N LYS A 179 -13.80 -13.99 -6.01
CA LYS A 179 -14.10 -15.27 -6.69
C LYS A 179 -12.98 -15.72 -7.62
N ARG A 180 -12.35 -14.78 -8.33
CA ARG A 180 -11.35 -15.08 -9.35
C ARG A 180 -9.91 -15.01 -8.86
N LEU A 181 -9.63 -14.59 -7.63
CA LEU A 181 -8.25 -14.55 -7.14
C LEU A 181 -7.63 -15.96 -7.12
N SER A 182 -6.47 -16.18 -7.73
CA SER A 182 -5.78 -17.47 -7.65
C SER A 182 -5.11 -17.64 -6.29
N ARG A 183 -5.60 -18.56 -5.47
CA ARG A 183 -5.02 -18.85 -4.14
C ARG A 183 -3.61 -19.43 -4.27
N GLN A 184 -3.39 -20.23 -5.31
CA GLN A 184 -2.11 -20.79 -5.73
C GLN A 184 -1.09 -19.69 -6.02
N ARG A 185 -1.48 -18.63 -6.76
CA ARG A 185 -0.60 -17.47 -6.98
C ARG A 185 -0.29 -16.75 -5.66
N VAL A 186 -1.28 -16.49 -4.82
CA VAL A 186 -1.06 -15.84 -3.52
C VAL A 186 -0.07 -16.64 -2.68
N TRP A 187 -0.24 -17.96 -2.64
CA TRP A 187 0.67 -18.87 -1.95
C TRP A 187 2.09 -18.80 -2.52
N ARG A 188 2.22 -18.97 -3.84
CA ARG A 188 3.51 -19.01 -4.55
C ARG A 188 4.30 -17.71 -4.43
N GLU A 189 3.66 -16.56 -4.64
CA GLU A 189 4.32 -15.25 -4.55
C GLU A 189 4.43 -14.74 -3.11
N GLY A 190 3.59 -15.26 -2.21
CA GLY A 190 3.53 -14.89 -0.81
C GLY A 190 2.78 -13.58 -0.53
N PHE A 191 2.93 -12.60 -1.42
CA PHE A 191 2.21 -11.32 -1.41
C PHE A 191 1.70 -11.02 -2.82
N VAL A 192 0.43 -10.63 -2.93
CA VAL A 192 -0.10 -10.00 -4.15
C VAL A 192 -0.95 -8.79 -3.78
N ASN A 193 -0.81 -7.72 -4.54
CA ASN A 193 -1.76 -6.62 -4.48
C ASN A 193 -3.06 -7.08 -5.17
N MET A 194 -4.21 -6.79 -4.57
CA MET A 194 -5.50 -7.16 -5.17
C MET A 194 -5.75 -6.37 -6.46
N ARG A 195 -5.12 -5.21 -6.63
CA ARG A 195 -5.23 -4.40 -7.82
C ARG A 195 -4.12 -4.71 -8.81
N CYS A 196 -4.48 -4.89 -10.07
CA CYS A 196 -3.55 -5.08 -11.17
C CYS A 196 -3.28 -3.80 -11.94
N SER A 197 -4.25 -2.88 -12.03
CA SER A 197 -4.08 -1.61 -12.75
C SER A 197 -3.01 -0.73 -12.08
N TRP A 198 -2.09 -0.19 -12.87
CA TRP A 198 -0.92 0.55 -12.37
C TRP A 198 -1.26 1.91 -11.76
N PHE A 199 -2.19 2.66 -12.35
CA PHE A 199 -2.53 4.00 -11.88
C PHE A 199 -3.68 3.96 -10.87
N PRO A 200 -3.59 4.59 -9.68
CA PRO A 200 -2.40 5.20 -9.11
C PRO A 200 -1.47 4.17 -8.46
N GLY A 201 -0.19 4.51 -8.33
CA GLY A 201 0.76 3.75 -7.51
C GLY A 201 1.99 3.14 -8.23
N CYS A 202 1.91 2.87 -9.53
CA CYS A 202 3.00 2.32 -10.33
C CYS A 202 3.32 3.17 -11.58
N PRO A 203 4.56 3.10 -12.10
CA PRO A 203 5.74 2.40 -11.56
C PRO A 203 6.56 3.25 -10.57
N ASP A 204 6.26 4.55 -10.46
CA ASP A 204 7.10 5.55 -9.81
C ASP A 204 6.19 6.56 -9.09
N TRP A 205 5.73 6.19 -7.89
CA TRP A 205 4.64 6.91 -7.23
C TRP A 205 5.10 7.79 -6.06
N MET A 206 5.67 7.24 -5.00
CA MET A 206 6.07 8.04 -3.84
C MET A 206 7.58 8.18 -3.74
N HIS A 207 8.05 9.39 -3.46
CA HIS A 207 9.45 9.72 -3.29
C HIS A 207 9.69 10.19 -1.86
N PRO A 208 10.13 9.32 -0.92
CA PRO A 208 10.34 9.71 0.47
C PRO A 208 11.27 10.90 0.69
N GLY A 209 12.15 11.21 -0.27
CA GLY A 209 13.03 12.39 -0.25
C GLY A 209 12.40 13.70 -0.71
N GLU A 210 11.14 13.69 -1.17
CA GLU A 210 10.43 14.91 -1.58
C GLU A 210 10.15 15.81 -0.37
N THR A 211 10.29 17.12 -0.57
CA THR A 211 10.08 18.14 0.47
C THR A 211 9.00 19.15 0.12
N THR A 212 8.54 19.12 -1.14
CA THR A 212 7.47 19.97 -1.66
C THR A 212 6.13 19.32 -1.39
N GLU A 213 5.23 20.03 -0.72
CA GLU A 213 3.88 19.52 -0.49
C GLU A 213 3.10 19.37 -1.80
N ASN A 214 2.48 18.21 -1.97
CA ASN A 214 1.59 17.91 -3.08
C ASN A 214 0.20 17.58 -2.54
N VAL A 215 -0.81 18.33 -2.97
CA VAL A 215 -2.21 18.14 -2.51
C VAL A 215 -2.77 16.75 -2.84
N TYR A 216 -2.22 16.07 -3.85
CA TYR A 216 -2.62 14.72 -4.25
C TYR A 216 -1.82 13.61 -3.55
N LYS A 217 -0.71 13.95 -2.89
CA LYS A 217 0.21 13.02 -2.20
C LYS A 217 0.71 13.63 -0.89
N GLN A 218 -0.22 14.00 -0.01
CA GLN A 218 0.08 14.77 1.21
C GLN A 218 1.05 14.04 2.14
N GLU A 219 1.03 12.72 2.12
CA GLU A 219 1.89 11.84 2.89
C GLU A 219 3.35 11.75 2.39
N GLU A 220 3.64 12.18 1.15
CA GLU A 220 4.95 11.98 0.50
C GLU A 220 6.10 12.62 1.28
N VAL A 221 5.91 13.87 1.71
CA VAL A 221 6.90 14.62 2.52
C VAL A 221 7.08 14.07 3.94
N LEU A 222 6.20 13.15 4.38
CA LEU A 222 6.24 12.53 5.69
C LEU A 222 6.86 11.11 5.66
N LEU A 223 7.09 10.55 4.46
CA LEU A 223 7.54 9.18 4.30
C LEU A 223 8.95 8.96 4.84
N ALA A 224 9.95 9.81 4.56
CA ALA A 224 11.31 9.58 5.07
C ALA A 224 11.39 9.49 6.60
N LYS A 225 10.65 10.38 7.30
CA LYS A 225 10.56 10.33 8.75
C LYS A 225 9.84 9.07 9.22
N SER A 226 8.67 8.78 8.65
CA SER A 226 7.86 7.63 9.07
C SER A 226 8.58 6.31 8.78
N TRP A 227 9.31 6.23 7.67
CA TRP A 227 10.19 5.12 7.30
C TRP A 227 11.26 4.89 8.35
N SER A 228 11.95 5.97 8.78
CA SER A 228 13.02 5.86 9.78
C SER A 228 12.50 5.40 11.15
N GLU A 229 11.22 5.65 11.45
CA GLU A 229 10.55 5.15 12.66
C GLU A 229 10.08 3.70 12.51
N LEU A 230 9.54 3.32 11.35
CA LEU A 230 9.01 1.97 11.08
C LEU A 230 10.12 0.94 10.81
N PHE A 231 11.15 1.34 10.07
CA PHE A 231 12.24 0.51 9.57
C PHE A 231 13.60 1.16 9.89
N PRO A 232 13.95 1.33 11.18
CA PRO A 232 15.13 2.11 11.61
C PRO A 232 16.47 1.53 11.13
N LEU A 233 16.49 0.28 10.64
CA LEU A 233 17.67 -0.42 10.16
C LEU A 233 17.74 -0.54 8.64
N ASP A 234 16.75 0.01 7.92
CA ASP A 234 16.69 -0.02 6.46
C ASP A 234 16.85 1.39 5.89
N PRO A 235 17.65 1.57 4.82
CA PRO A 235 17.83 2.89 4.23
C PRO A 235 16.51 3.42 3.67
N VAL A 236 16.30 4.72 3.80
CA VAL A 236 15.14 5.38 3.18
C VAL A 236 15.23 5.20 1.67
N PRO A 237 14.21 4.62 1.01
CA PRO A 237 14.26 4.37 -0.42
C PRO A 237 14.02 5.65 -1.22
N SER A 238 14.54 5.68 -2.44
CA SER A 238 14.30 6.80 -3.36
C SER A 238 12.88 6.81 -3.91
N VAL A 239 12.28 5.63 -4.08
CA VAL A 239 10.95 5.42 -4.67
C VAL A 239 10.23 4.30 -3.91
N LEU A 240 8.95 4.49 -3.63
CA LEU A 240 8.01 3.45 -3.23
C LEU A 240 6.89 3.38 -4.27
N ALA A 241 6.64 2.18 -4.79
CA ALA A 241 5.62 1.98 -5.81
C ALA A 241 4.97 0.59 -5.73
N GLN A 242 3.66 0.57 -5.81
CA GLN A 242 2.80 -0.60 -5.98
C GLN A 242 1.41 -0.08 -6.36
N PRO A 243 0.53 -0.88 -6.98
CA PRO A 243 -0.86 -0.45 -7.16
C PRO A 243 -1.49 0.01 -5.83
N CYS A 244 -2.30 1.07 -5.88
CA CYS A 244 -2.80 1.74 -4.68
C CYS A 244 -3.67 0.88 -3.74
N CYS A 245 -4.11 1.56 -2.68
CA CYS A 245 -5.38 1.33 -2.01
C CYS A 245 -5.40 0.19 -0.99
N ALA A 246 -4.24 -0.25 -0.49
CA ALA A 246 -4.13 -1.14 0.67
C ALA A 246 -5.04 -2.39 0.63
N GLN A 247 -5.32 -2.93 -0.56
CA GLN A 247 -6.00 -4.22 -0.73
C GLN A 247 -4.97 -5.23 -1.24
N PHE A 248 -4.71 -6.28 -0.47
CA PHE A 248 -3.70 -7.28 -0.80
C PHE A 248 -4.08 -8.65 -0.22
N ALA A 249 -3.47 -9.70 -0.76
CA ALA A 249 -3.61 -11.05 -0.23
C ALA A 249 -2.23 -11.61 0.12
N LEU A 250 -2.18 -12.36 1.23
CA LEU A 250 -0.98 -12.92 1.80
C LEU A 250 -1.11 -14.42 1.97
N SER A 251 -0.01 -15.14 1.73
CA SER A 251 0.13 -16.52 2.20
C SER A 251 0.43 -16.57 3.69
N ARG A 252 0.09 -17.68 4.35
CA ARG A 252 0.52 -17.98 5.73
C ARG A 252 2.02 -17.83 5.90
N GLU A 253 2.80 -18.47 5.02
CA GLU A 253 4.26 -18.48 5.08
C GLU A 253 4.83 -17.07 4.96
N ARG A 254 4.19 -16.20 4.16
CA ARG A 254 4.64 -14.82 4.02
C ARG A 254 4.44 -14.00 5.28
N ILE A 255 3.31 -14.18 5.97
CA ILE A 255 3.08 -13.52 7.26
C ILE A 255 4.10 -14.06 8.29
N GLN A 256 4.31 -15.37 8.33
CA GLN A 256 5.20 -16.00 9.31
C GLN A 256 6.70 -15.82 9.00
N ALA A 257 7.06 -15.34 7.82
CA ALA A 257 8.43 -14.93 7.50
C ALA A 257 8.93 -13.77 8.39
N LYS A 258 8.00 -13.01 8.99
CA LYS A 258 8.31 -11.99 10.01
C LYS A 258 7.85 -12.45 11.38
N PRO A 259 8.66 -12.29 12.43
CA PRO A 259 8.23 -12.67 13.78
C PRO A 259 7.05 -11.83 14.25
N HIS A 260 6.15 -12.44 15.02
CA HIS A 260 4.98 -11.81 15.64
C HIS A 260 5.27 -10.43 16.26
N ALA A 261 6.38 -10.32 17.00
CA ALA A 261 6.81 -9.08 17.65
C ALA A 261 7.00 -7.90 16.69
N GLN A 262 7.33 -8.16 15.41
CA GLN A 262 7.48 -7.12 14.41
C GLN A 262 6.12 -6.52 14.01
N TYR A 263 5.05 -7.33 13.94
CA TYR A 263 3.69 -6.82 13.73
C TYR A 263 3.19 -6.01 14.93
N VAL A 264 3.54 -6.43 16.15
CA VAL A 264 3.28 -5.64 17.36
C VAL A 264 3.97 -4.29 17.29
N TRP A 265 5.25 -4.24 16.91
CA TRP A 265 6.00 -2.99 16.71
C TRP A 265 5.31 -2.05 15.72
N TYR A 266 4.86 -2.57 14.58
CA TYR A 266 4.12 -1.82 13.59
C TYR A 266 2.81 -1.22 14.13
N ARG A 267 2.07 -2.00 14.94
CA ARG A 267 0.83 -1.52 15.58
C ARG A 267 1.12 -0.48 16.65
N GLU A 268 2.18 -0.65 17.42
CA GLU A 268 2.62 0.33 18.43
C GLU A 268 3.01 1.69 17.81
N TRP A 269 3.60 1.68 16.61
CA TRP A 269 3.83 2.92 15.86
C TRP A 269 2.53 3.67 15.58
N LEU A 270 1.44 2.98 15.18
CA LEU A 270 0.13 3.61 14.97
C LEU A 270 -0.46 4.19 16.26
N PHE A 271 -0.27 3.53 17.40
CA PHE A 271 -0.74 4.06 18.69
C PHE A 271 0.02 5.31 19.11
N SER A 272 1.33 5.34 18.83
CA SER A 272 2.27 6.33 19.34
C SER A 272 2.46 7.54 18.42
N THR A 273 2.24 7.37 17.11
CA THR A 273 2.45 8.44 16.13
C THR A 273 1.51 9.62 16.37
N LYS A 274 2.06 10.83 16.21
CA LYS A 274 1.29 12.09 16.29
C LYS A 274 0.64 12.46 14.96
N LEU A 275 0.90 11.70 13.90
CA LEU A 275 0.25 11.91 12.61
C LEU A 275 -1.27 11.81 12.79
N PRO A 276 -2.09 12.58 12.05
CA PRO A 276 -3.53 12.36 11.94
C PRO A 276 -3.88 10.98 11.41
N ASP A 277 -5.10 10.51 11.69
CA ASP A 277 -5.64 9.21 11.25
C ASP A 277 -5.39 8.93 9.75
N PHE A 278 -5.92 9.81 8.91
CA PHE A 278 -5.75 9.80 7.46
C PHE A 278 -4.29 9.67 7.03
N LEU A 279 -3.39 10.54 7.50
CA LEU A 279 -1.98 10.52 7.07
C LEU A 279 -1.25 9.27 7.52
N SER A 280 -1.51 8.77 8.74
CA SER A 280 -0.91 7.50 9.17
C SER A 280 -1.38 6.30 8.34
N GLY A 281 -2.67 6.28 7.93
CA GLY A 281 -3.18 5.24 7.03
C GLY A 281 -2.52 5.32 5.65
N ARG A 282 -2.40 6.54 5.10
CA ARG A 282 -1.75 6.79 3.80
C ARG A 282 -0.28 6.42 3.77
N ILE A 283 0.48 6.63 4.85
CA ILE A 283 1.85 6.13 4.95
C ILE A 283 1.88 4.60 4.80
N TRP A 284 0.97 3.91 5.49
CA TRP A 284 0.88 2.45 5.46
C TRP A 284 0.49 1.89 4.09
N GLU A 285 -0.41 2.56 3.37
CA GLU A 285 -0.78 2.23 2.00
C GLU A 285 0.45 2.00 1.09
N TYR A 286 1.54 2.76 1.30
CA TYR A 286 2.75 2.71 0.47
C TYR A 286 3.93 1.93 1.06
N VAL A 287 3.77 1.28 2.21
CA VAL A 287 4.83 0.43 2.79
C VAL A 287 4.44 -1.04 2.90
N TRP A 288 3.19 -1.41 2.64
CA TRP A 288 2.74 -2.81 2.70
C TRP A 288 3.56 -3.75 1.83
N GLN A 289 3.90 -3.34 0.60
CA GLN A 289 4.76 -4.12 -0.28
C GLN A 289 6.12 -4.35 0.37
N PHE A 290 6.76 -3.32 0.93
CA PHE A 290 8.05 -3.47 1.59
C PHE A 290 7.95 -4.40 2.82
N VAL A 291 6.88 -4.26 3.61
CA VAL A 291 6.61 -5.14 4.76
C VAL A 291 6.51 -6.60 4.33
N PHE A 292 5.92 -6.91 3.18
CA PHE A 292 5.70 -8.29 2.76
C PHE A 292 6.58 -8.77 1.62
N THR A 293 7.51 -7.98 1.10
CA THR A 293 8.43 -8.43 0.04
C THR A 293 9.87 -7.99 0.27
N GLY A 294 10.10 -6.98 1.11
CA GLY A 294 11.41 -6.33 1.26
C GLY A 294 11.79 -5.47 0.05
N GLU A 295 10.91 -5.36 -0.94
CA GLU A 295 11.11 -4.58 -2.15
C GLU A 295 10.38 -3.25 -2.05
N ASN A 296 11.01 -2.18 -2.54
CA ASN A 296 10.41 -0.85 -2.51
C ASN A 296 9.39 -0.66 -3.66
N VAL A 297 9.60 -1.37 -4.77
CA VAL A 297 8.80 -1.30 -6.00
C VAL A 297 8.26 -2.68 -6.34
N VAL A 298 6.94 -2.86 -6.26
CA VAL A 298 6.23 -4.09 -6.61
C VAL A 298 5.16 -3.74 -7.65
N CYS A 299 5.58 -3.65 -8.91
CA CYS A 299 4.75 -3.28 -10.05
C CYS A 299 4.79 -4.36 -11.13
N PRO A 300 4.12 -5.51 -10.93
CA PRO A 300 4.05 -6.55 -11.95
C PRO A 300 3.37 -6.00 -13.21
N SER A 301 3.76 -6.47 -14.39
CA SER A 301 3.08 -6.11 -15.64
C SER A 301 1.59 -6.41 -15.54
N GLU A 302 0.74 -5.45 -15.93
CA GLU A 302 -0.72 -5.54 -15.76
C GLU A 302 -1.30 -6.82 -16.40
N HIS A 303 -0.87 -7.17 -17.63
CA HIS A 303 -1.31 -8.38 -18.31
C HIS A 303 -0.97 -9.68 -17.56
N VAL A 304 0.23 -9.77 -16.97
CA VAL A 304 0.65 -10.91 -16.13
C VAL A 304 -0.15 -10.96 -14.83
N CYS A 305 -0.43 -9.79 -14.24
CA CYS A 305 -1.27 -9.70 -13.06
C CYS A 305 -2.68 -10.21 -13.36
N PHE A 306 -3.38 -9.63 -14.33
CA PHE A 306 -4.73 -10.04 -14.69
C PHE A 306 -4.81 -11.52 -15.10
N CYS A 307 -3.84 -12.03 -15.86
CA CYS A 307 -3.84 -13.40 -16.33
C CYS A 307 -3.63 -14.41 -15.19
N ASP A 308 -2.52 -14.32 -14.47
CA ASP A 308 -2.15 -15.34 -13.49
C ASP A 308 -2.78 -15.11 -12.11
N GLN A 309 -3.28 -13.89 -11.81
CA GLN A 309 -4.08 -13.62 -10.60
C GLN A 309 -5.56 -13.89 -10.81
N TYR A 310 -6.15 -13.40 -11.90
CA TYR A 310 -7.61 -13.38 -12.09
C TYR A 310 -8.13 -14.21 -13.28
N GLY A 311 -7.22 -14.79 -14.05
CA GLY A 311 -7.58 -15.64 -15.19
C GLY A 311 -7.98 -14.84 -16.43
N ALA A 312 -7.69 -13.54 -16.49
CA ALA A 312 -7.92 -12.72 -17.69
C ALA A 312 -6.63 -12.67 -18.53
N CYS A 313 -6.46 -13.65 -19.42
CA CYS A 313 -5.25 -13.84 -20.20
C CYS A 313 -5.40 -13.30 -21.63
N PHE A 314 -4.80 -12.14 -21.89
CA PHE A 314 -4.94 -11.44 -23.17
C PHE A 314 -3.98 -11.97 -24.23
N GLY A 315 -3.06 -12.87 -23.87
CA GLY A 315 -2.13 -13.50 -24.81
C GLY A 315 -0.82 -12.73 -24.96
N GLY A 316 -0.44 -12.01 -23.91
CA GLY A 316 0.77 -11.20 -23.86
C GLY A 316 0.49 -9.71 -23.90
N GLN A 317 1.56 -8.95 -23.70
CA GLN A 317 1.53 -7.51 -23.50
C GLN A 317 0.90 -6.74 -24.67
N ASP A 318 1.22 -7.09 -25.91
CA ASP A 318 0.73 -6.37 -27.09
C ASP A 318 -0.79 -6.49 -27.26
N GLU A 319 -1.34 -7.68 -27.04
CA GLU A 319 -2.79 -7.90 -27.11
C GLU A 319 -3.53 -7.25 -25.94
N PHE A 320 -2.91 -7.23 -24.76
CA PHE A 320 -3.43 -6.45 -23.63
C PHE A 320 -3.47 -4.96 -23.94
N HIS A 321 -2.41 -4.39 -24.51
CA HIS A 321 -2.39 -2.97 -24.89
C HIS A 321 -3.47 -2.63 -25.92
N LYS A 322 -3.70 -3.48 -26.93
CA LYS A 322 -4.80 -3.31 -27.90
C LYS A 322 -6.17 -3.33 -27.22
N PHE A 323 -6.37 -4.22 -26.25
CA PHE A 323 -7.59 -4.25 -25.45
C PHE A 323 -7.76 -2.95 -24.67
N ILE A 324 -6.72 -2.48 -23.97
CA ILE A 324 -6.77 -1.23 -23.19
C ILE A 324 -7.05 -0.02 -24.10
N GLU A 325 -6.46 0.05 -25.28
CA GLU A 325 -6.75 1.10 -26.27
C GLU A 325 -8.25 1.15 -26.60
N ARG A 326 -8.86 0.01 -26.93
CA ARG A 326 -10.31 -0.06 -27.25
C ARG A 326 -11.18 0.21 -26.04
N LYS A 327 -10.79 -0.27 -24.86
CA LYS A 327 -11.49 -0.02 -23.60
C LYS A 327 -11.49 1.47 -23.27
N ASN A 328 -10.35 2.14 -23.42
CA ASN A 328 -10.22 3.57 -23.16
C ASN A 328 -11.01 4.38 -24.19
N GLU A 329 -10.96 4.00 -25.48
CA GLU A 329 -11.79 4.62 -26.52
C GLU A 329 -13.28 4.54 -26.18
N LEU A 330 -13.75 3.37 -25.71
CA LEU A 330 -15.14 3.20 -25.25
C LEU A 330 -15.45 4.10 -24.05
N SER A 331 -14.60 4.06 -23.01
CA SER A 331 -14.78 4.86 -21.79
C SER A 331 -14.79 6.36 -22.08
N ASP A 332 -13.95 6.83 -23.00
CA ASP A 332 -13.92 8.22 -23.43
C ASP A 332 -15.22 8.61 -24.11
N ARG A 333 -15.75 7.79 -25.03
CA ARG A 333 -17.04 8.10 -25.69
C ARG A 333 -18.21 8.08 -24.72
N GLU A 334 -18.19 7.19 -23.73
CA GLU A 334 -19.19 7.18 -22.67
C GLU A 334 -19.12 8.42 -21.78
N ARG A 335 -17.91 8.90 -21.48
CA ARG A 335 -17.71 10.16 -20.75
C ARG A 335 -18.18 11.35 -21.57
N ASP A 336 -17.78 11.44 -22.84
CA ASP A 336 -18.18 12.51 -23.76
C ASP A 336 -19.70 12.59 -23.89
N LEU A 337 -20.38 11.44 -23.97
CA LEU A 337 -21.85 11.39 -24.00
C LEU A 337 -22.46 11.89 -22.69
N ARG A 338 -21.96 11.45 -21.54
CA ARG A 338 -22.46 11.93 -20.24
C ARG A 338 -22.27 13.43 -20.09
N GLU A 339 -21.09 13.95 -20.40
CA GLU A 339 -20.81 15.39 -20.35
C GLU A 339 -21.72 16.19 -21.30
N TRP A 340 -21.99 15.66 -22.50
CA TRP A 340 -22.93 16.26 -23.44
C TRP A 340 -24.36 16.31 -22.86
N GLU A 341 -24.82 15.21 -22.24
CA GLU A 341 -26.15 15.10 -21.63
C GLU A 341 -26.27 16.02 -20.40
N ASP A 342 -25.23 16.11 -19.57
CA ASP A 342 -25.18 16.98 -18.40
C ASP A 342 -25.21 18.47 -18.77
N LYS A 343 -24.47 18.89 -19.81
CA LYS A 343 -24.55 20.27 -20.36
C LYS A 343 -25.97 20.60 -20.81
N GLY A 344 -26.62 19.68 -21.53
CA GLY A 344 -28.00 19.85 -22.00
C GLY A 344 -28.99 19.98 -20.84
N LYS A 345 -28.85 19.12 -19.83
CA LYS A 345 -29.68 19.11 -18.63
C LYS A 345 -29.51 20.39 -17.80
N ALA A 346 -28.28 20.85 -17.57
CA ALA A 346 -28.02 22.08 -16.82
C ALA A 346 -28.67 23.32 -17.47
N ILE A 347 -28.66 23.41 -18.80
CA ILE A 347 -29.34 24.49 -19.54
C ILE A 347 -30.86 24.39 -19.39
N GLN A 348 -31.41 23.17 -19.43
CA GLN A 348 -32.83 22.95 -19.26
C GLN A 348 -33.29 23.34 -17.84
N GLU A 349 -32.58 22.88 -16.81
CA GLU A 349 -32.86 23.19 -15.40
C GLU A 349 -32.79 24.71 -15.15
N ALA A 350 -31.77 25.40 -15.66
CA ALA A 350 -31.65 26.85 -15.53
C ALA A 350 -32.83 27.60 -16.19
N LYS A 351 -33.36 27.10 -17.31
CA LYS A 351 -34.55 27.68 -17.96
C LYS A 351 -35.82 27.43 -17.15
N GLU A 352 -36.00 26.22 -16.64
CA GLU A 352 -37.17 25.83 -15.85
C GLU A 352 -37.26 26.59 -14.52
N GLU A 353 -36.11 26.90 -13.91
CA GLU A 353 -36.02 27.72 -12.69
C GLU A 353 -36.09 29.24 -12.94
N GLY A 354 -36.27 29.66 -14.20
CA GLY A 354 -36.34 31.08 -14.58
C GLY A 354 -34.99 31.81 -14.54
N ARG A 355 -33.86 31.10 -14.40
CA ARG A 355 -32.48 31.62 -14.43
C ARG A 355 -31.98 31.80 -15.86
N LEU A 356 -32.71 32.57 -16.67
CA LEU A 356 -32.48 32.71 -18.11
C LEU A 356 -31.08 33.26 -18.47
N ASN A 357 -30.58 34.25 -17.72
CA ASN A 357 -29.26 34.83 -17.96
C ASN A 357 -28.13 33.80 -17.74
N GLU A 358 -28.30 32.90 -16.77
CA GLU A 358 -27.33 31.84 -16.52
C GLU A 358 -27.39 30.78 -17.62
N ALA A 359 -28.59 30.39 -18.05
CA ALA A 359 -28.80 29.46 -19.15
C ALA A 359 -28.18 29.93 -20.48
N GLU A 360 -28.08 31.23 -20.72
CA GLU A 360 -27.42 31.80 -21.90
C GLU A 360 -25.88 31.76 -21.81
N GLN A 361 -25.32 31.77 -20.59
CA GLN A 361 -23.88 31.73 -20.34
C GLN A 361 -23.32 30.30 -20.30
N LEU A 362 -24.16 29.30 -20.04
CA LEU A 362 -23.76 27.90 -20.06
C LEU A 362 -23.34 27.45 -21.47
N GLU A 363 -22.31 26.60 -21.50
CA GLU A 363 -21.79 26.03 -22.74
C GLU A 363 -22.83 25.11 -23.38
N LYS A 364 -23.24 25.43 -24.61
CA LYS A 364 -24.25 24.64 -25.33
C LYS A 364 -23.61 23.40 -25.94
N PRO A 365 -24.16 22.20 -25.69
CA PRO A 365 -23.65 20.99 -26.31
C PRO A 365 -23.87 21.03 -27.83
N GLU A 366 -22.88 20.58 -28.60
CA GLU A 366 -22.94 20.59 -30.07
C GLU A 366 -24.07 19.68 -30.58
N PRO A 367 -25.01 20.18 -31.41
CA PRO A 367 -26.11 19.37 -31.91
C PRO A 367 -25.64 18.16 -32.73
N GLY A 368 -26.15 16.97 -32.42
CA GLY A 368 -25.86 15.73 -33.15
C GLY A 368 -24.65 14.94 -32.66
N LYS A 369 -23.84 15.50 -31.75
CA LYS A 369 -22.72 14.79 -31.11
C LYS A 369 -23.18 13.61 -30.25
N ASP A 370 -24.34 13.73 -29.61
CA ASP A 370 -24.99 12.64 -28.87
C ASP A 370 -25.16 11.37 -29.73
N LYS A 371 -25.61 11.53 -30.98
CA LYS A 371 -25.81 10.42 -31.91
C LYS A 371 -24.48 9.82 -32.38
N GLU A 372 -23.47 10.66 -32.60
CA GLU A 372 -22.12 10.22 -32.93
C GLU A 372 -21.52 9.38 -31.80
N PHE A 373 -21.57 9.88 -30.56
CA PHE A 373 -21.07 9.15 -29.39
C PHE A 373 -21.82 7.85 -29.16
N LYS A 374 -23.17 7.84 -29.23
CA LYS A 374 -23.98 6.62 -29.10
C LYS A 374 -23.60 5.56 -30.14
N LYS A 375 -23.42 5.98 -31.41
CA LYS A 375 -23.00 5.07 -32.49
C LYS A 375 -21.61 4.46 -32.24
N GLU A 376 -20.65 5.27 -31.78
CA GLU A 376 -19.31 4.76 -31.46
C GLU A 376 -19.33 3.83 -30.23
N ILE A 377 -20.12 4.13 -29.20
CA ILE A 377 -20.32 3.24 -28.04
C ILE A 377 -20.92 1.91 -28.49
N GLU A 378 -21.97 1.93 -29.32
CA GLU A 378 -22.60 0.72 -29.87
C GLU A 378 -21.63 -0.11 -30.72
N ARG A 379 -20.69 0.55 -31.42
CA ARG A 379 -19.62 -0.12 -32.18
C ARG A 379 -18.56 -0.75 -31.28
N LEU A 380 -18.10 -0.03 -30.26
CA LEU A 380 -16.95 -0.40 -29.44
C LEU A 380 -17.28 -1.40 -28.35
N ARG A 381 -18.44 -1.26 -27.70
CA ARG A 381 -18.86 -2.10 -26.59
C ARG A 381 -18.79 -3.61 -26.87
N PRO A 382 -19.39 -4.14 -27.95
CA PRO A 382 -19.32 -5.58 -28.22
C PRO A 382 -17.88 -6.07 -28.50
N ILE A 383 -17.00 -5.20 -29.02
CA ILE A 383 -15.59 -5.54 -29.26
C ILE A 383 -14.86 -5.70 -27.91
N VAL A 384 -15.00 -4.72 -27.02
CA VAL A 384 -14.39 -4.75 -25.68
C VAL A 384 -14.91 -5.94 -24.88
N ASP A 385 -16.22 -6.18 -24.90
CA ASP A 385 -16.84 -7.30 -24.19
C ASP A 385 -16.36 -8.65 -24.73
N THR A 386 -16.21 -8.79 -26.05
CA THR A 386 -15.71 -10.02 -26.68
C THR A 386 -14.26 -10.27 -26.28
N LEU A 387 -13.38 -9.27 -26.40
CA LEU A 387 -11.96 -9.40 -26.03
C LEU A 387 -11.79 -9.79 -24.55
N LYS A 388 -12.58 -9.17 -23.67
CA LYS A 388 -12.60 -9.48 -22.24
C LYS A 388 -13.07 -10.92 -21.98
N SER A 389 -14.15 -11.36 -22.62
CA SER A 389 -14.67 -12.72 -22.50
C SER A 389 -13.69 -13.78 -23.01
N GLU A 390 -13.06 -13.53 -24.15
CA GLU A 390 -12.03 -14.41 -24.71
C GLU A 390 -10.78 -14.49 -23.81
N ALA A 391 -10.39 -13.38 -23.17
CA ALA A 391 -9.30 -13.37 -22.22
C ALA A 391 -9.59 -14.25 -21.00
N PHE A 392 -10.80 -14.20 -20.45
CA PHE A 392 -11.21 -15.10 -19.36
C PHE A 392 -11.22 -16.56 -19.80
N LYS A 393 -11.83 -16.86 -20.95
CA LYS A 393 -11.87 -18.23 -21.50
C LYS A 393 -10.47 -18.80 -21.71
N ARG A 394 -9.51 -17.96 -22.10
CA ARG A 394 -8.11 -18.37 -22.28
C ARG A 394 -7.42 -18.68 -20.96
N GLY A 395 -7.71 -17.88 -19.94
CA GLY A 395 -7.12 -18.06 -18.60
C GLY A 395 -7.75 -19.16 -17.78
N ASP A 396 -8.88 -19.76 -18.22
CA ASP A 396 -9.40 -21.00 -17.62
C ASP A 396 -8.43 -22.19 -17.82
N ASP A 397 -7.47 -22.11 -18.75
CA ASP A 397 -6.38 -23.07 -18.88
C ASP A 397 -5.14 -22.62 -18.06
N PRO A 398 -4.76 -23.34 -16.98
CA PRO A 398 -3.63 -22.96 -16.13
C PRO A 398 -2.28 -22.94 -16.88
N LYS A 399 -2.15 -23.67 -18.00
CA LYS A 399 -0.94 -23.64 -18.82
C LYS A 399 -0.78 -22.32 -19.56
N ASN A 400 -1.89 -21.72 -20.00
CA ASN A 400 -1.86 -20.39 -20.61
C ASN A 400 -1.45 -19.34 -19.58
N ARG A 401 -1.95 -19.46 -18.34
CA ARG A 401 -1.58 -18.57 -17.23
C ARG A 401 -0.09 -18.64 -16.93
N ALA A 402 0.44 -19.85 -16.81
CA ALA A 402 1.87 -20.09 -16.61
C ALA A 402 2.72 -19.49 -17.74
N LYS A 403 2.32 -19.75 -18.98
CA LYS A 403 2.99 -19.23 -20.18
C LYS A 403 3.02 -17.70 -20.21
N GLU A 404 1.89 -17.04 -19.94
CA GLU A 404 1.81 -15.56 -19.95
C GLU A 404 2.58 -14.95 -18.78
N ALA A 405 2.64 -15.62 -17.63
CA ALA A 405 3.48 -15.24 -16.50
C ALA A 405 4.98 -15.59 -16.67
N GLY A 406 5.38 -16.20 -17.79
CA GLY A 406 6.77 -16.56 -18.06
C GLY A 406 7.32 -17.66 -17.14
N ARG A 407 6.44 -18.51 -16.58
CA ARG A 407 6.81 -19.61 -15.67
C ARG A 407 6.56 -20.97 -16.34
N GLU A 408 7.33 -21.97 -15.92
CA GLU A 408 7.01 -23.37 -16.24
C GLU A 408 5.71 -23.76 -15.52
N TRP A 409 4.91 -24.60 -16.17
CA TRP A 409 3.70 -25.14 -15.58
C TRP A 409 4.01 -26.48 -14.92
N HIS A 410 3.54 -26.67 -13.69
CA HIS A 410 3.62 -27.93 -12.98
C HIS A 410 2.24 -28.42 -12.53
N ASP A 411 2.10 -29.73 -12.32
CA ASP A 411 0.92 -30.30 -11.69
C ASP A 411 0.72 -29.64 -10.30
N GLY A 412 -0.47 -29.08 -10.07
CA GLY A 412 -0.81 -28.29 -8.88
C GLY A 412 -0.79 -26.77 -9.08
N ASP A 413 -0.32 -26.26 -10.22
CA ASP A 413 -0.46 -24.84 -10.60
C ASP A 413 -1.86 -24.53 -11.16
N ASP A 414 -2.90 -25.09 -10.55
CA ASP A 414 -4.29 -24.92 -10.96
C ASP A 414 -4.85 -23.54 -10.58
N PHE A 415 -6.13 -23.34 -10.91
CA PHE A 415 -6.86 -22.10 -10.69
C PHE A 415 -8.14 -22.36 -9.91
#